data_AF-A0A094ZS47-F1
#
_entry.id   AF-A0A094ZS47-F1
#
_cell.length_a   1.000
_cell.length_b   1.000
_cell.length_c   1.000
_cell.angle_alpha   90.00
_cell.angle_beta   90.00
_cell.angle_gamma   90.00
#
_symmetry.space_group_name_H-M   'P 1'
#
loop_
_entity.id
_entity.type
_entity.pdbx_description
1 polymer ?
#
loop_
_entity_poly.entity_id
_entity_poly.type
_entity_poly.pdbx_seq_one_letter_code
_entity_poly.pdbx_strand_id
1 'polypeptide(L)'
;LNLFPLSYRRTRGDLILAFRIFNYDLGVNMSYLFAPSSTNNLRGHSKKVHKPRSNKLKVGSRFSHRVVNHWNALPEQVVSVPSVNTFKEKLDLHWKAMCQD
;
A
#
# COMPACT_ATOMS: atom_id res chain seq x y z
N LEU A 1 27.39 -6.16 4.25
CA LEU A 1 26.04 -5.76 4.73
C LEU A 1 25.00 -6.53 3.92
N ASN A 2 24.39 -7.58 4.49
CA ASN A 2 23.34 -8.37 3.85
C ASN A 2 21.98 -7.66 4.00
N LEU A 3 21.79 -6.58 3.25
CA LEU A 3 20.58 -5.76 3.30
C LEU A 3 19.69 -6.08 2.10
N PHE A 4 18.37 -6.07 2.32
CA PHE A 4 17.39 -6.14 1.23
C PHE A 4 17.63 -5.02 0.19
N PRO A 5 17.29 -5.26 -1.09
CA PRO A 5 17.37 -4.26 -2.14
C PRO A 5 16.68 -2.95 -1.75
N LEU A 6 17.20 -1.82 -2.24
CA LEU A 6 16.64 -0.49 -1.95
C LEU A 6 15.17 -0.39 -2.39
N SER A 7 14.82 -1.00 -3.53
CA SER A 7 13.44 -1.05 -4.03
C SER A 7 12.50 -1.71 -3.03
N TYR A 8 12.87 -2.87 -2.48
CA TYR A 8 12.11 -3.58 -1.46
C TYR A 8 11.88 -2.70 -0.22
N ARG A 9 12.94 -2.11 0.31
CA ARG A 9 12.87 -1.25 1.51
C ARG A 9 11.98 -0.03 1.26
N ARG A 10 12.05 0.57 0.08
CA ARG A 10 11.20 1.71 -0.31
C ARG A 10 9.74 1.31 -0.41
N THR A 11 9.41 0.23 -1.11
CA THR A 11 8.03 -0.27 -1.23
C THR A 11 7.45 -0.61 0.14
N ARG A 12 8.25 -1.23 1.03
CA ARG A 12 7.83 -1.52 2.40
C ARG A 12 7.51 -0.27 3.19
N GLY A 13 8.39 0.74 3.13
CA GLY A 13 8.15 2.03 3.77
C GLY A 13 6.89 2.72 3.24
N ASP A 14 6.68 2.68 1.93
CA ASP A 14 5.50 3.28 1.29
C ASP A 14 4.20 2.60 1.76
N LEU A 15 4.16 1.26 1.83
CA LEU A 15 2.99 0.53 2.30
C LEU A 15 2.68 0.76 3.77
N ILE A 16 3.71 0.86 4.62
CA ILE A 16 3.52 1.20 6.04
C ILE A 16 2.96 2.61 6.18
N LEU A 17 3.46 3.57 5.39
CA LEU A 17 2.93 4.94 5.41
C LEU A 17 1.48 4.98 4.92
N ALA A 18 1.15 4.26 3.84
CA ALA A 18 -0.21 4.15 3.34
C ALA A 18 -1.15 3.55 4.41
N PHE A 19 -0.74 2.47 5.06
CA PHE A 19 -1.50 1.87 6.16
C PHE A 19 -1.79 2.90 7.26
N ARG A 20 -0.79 3.70 7.65
CA ARG A 20 -0.99 4.73 8.66
C ARG A 20 -1.99 5.80 8.21
N ILE A 21 -1.88 6.27 6.96
CA ILE A 21 -2.80 7.26 6.38
C ILE A 21 -4.25 6.75 6.35
N PHE A 22 -4.46 5.46 6.07
CA PHE A 22 -5.81 4.89 5.97
C PHE A 22 -6.45 4.52 7.31
N ASN A 23 -5.66 4.33 8.37
CA ASN A 23 -6.17 3.77 9.63
C ASN A 23 -6.04 4.71 10.83
N TYR A 24 -5.21 5.76 10.73
CA TYR A 24 -4.96 6.68 11.83
C TYR A 24 -5.23 8.10 11.40
N ASP A 25 -5.68 8.91 12.35
CA ASP A 25 -5.75 10.35 12.15
C ASP A 25 -4.34 10.95 12.26
N LEU A 26 -3.73 11.20 11.09
CA LEU A 26 -2.41 11.81 10.99
C LEU A 26 -2.49 13.33 10.74
N GLY A 27 -3.68 13.94 10.84
CA GLY A 27 -3.89 15.34 10.43
C GLY A 27 -3.75 15.55 8.91
N VAL A 28 -3.73 14.47 8.13
CA VAL A 28 -3.70 14.49 6.67
C VAL A 28 -5.00 13.89 6.16
N ASN A 29 -5.80 14.69 5.45
CA ASN A 29 -7.01 14.16 4.84
C ASN A 29 -6.62 13.20 3.70
N MET A 30 -7.04 11.94 3.84
CA MET A 30 -6.80 10.89 2.86
C MET A 30 -7.27 11.28 1.46
N SER A 31 -8.34 12.07 1.34
CA SER A 31 -8.89 12.51 0.05
C SER A 31 -7.94 13.42 -0.75
N TYR A 32 -7.01 14.11 -0.08
CA TYR A 32 -5.99 14.91 -0.77
C TYR A 32 -4.93 14.05 -1.46
N LEU A 33 -4.72 12.82 -0.97
CA LEU A 33 -3.70 11.91 -1.48
C LEU A 33 -4.28 10.84 -2.39
N PHE A 34 -5.48 10.35 -2.08
CA PHE A 34 -6.07 9.19 -2.73
C PHE A 34 -7.54 9.43 -3.05
N ALA A 35 -7.94 9.08 -4.27
CA ALA A 35 -9.34 8.95 -4.61
C ALA A 35 -9.83 7.56 -4.19
N PRO A 36 -10.99 7.44 -3.52
CA PRO A 36 -11.58 6.13 -3.24
C PRO A 36 -11.85 5.38 -4.55
N SER A 37 -11.78 4.04 -4.50
CA SER A 37 -12.14 3.23 -5.67
C SER A 37 -13.65 3.32 -5.92
N SER A 38 -14.04 3.63 -7.16
CA SER A 38 -15.46 3.76 -7.56
C SER A 38 -16.15 2.42 -7.80
N THR A 39 -15.41 1.31 -7.80
CA THR A 39 -15.99 -0.02 -7.99
C THR A 39 -16.56 -0.55 -6.68
N ASN A 40 -17.86 -0.90 -6.68
CA ASN A 40 -18.45 -1.73 -5.63
C ASN A 40 -17.70 -3.08 -5.62
N ASN A 41 -16.71 -3.20 -4.74
CA ASN A 41 -15.67 -4.21 -4.83
C ASN A 41 -16.22 -5.61 -4.52
N LEU A 42 -16.58 -6.40 -5.54
CA LEU A 42 -16.76 -7.85 -5.38
C LEU A 42 -15.41 -8.60 -5.28
N ARG A 43 -14.27 -7.93 -5.55
CA ARG A 43 -12.92 -8.52 -5.52
C ARG A 43 -11.86 -7.56 -4.95
N GLY A 44 -11.01 -8.09 -4.08
CA GLY A 44 -9.95 -7.35 -3.38
C GLY A 44 -10.38 -6.89 -1.99
N HIS A 45 -9.61 -5.98 -1.39
CA HIS A 45 -9.85 -5.50 -0.03
C HIS A 45 -10.72 -4.23 0.05
N SER A 46 -11.31 -3.97 1.21
CA SER A 46 -12.26 -2.89 1.53
C SER A 46 -11.69 -1.48 1.36
N LYS A 47 -10.38 -1.31 1.54
CA LYS A 47 -9.66 -0.01 1.51
C LYS A 47 -8.97 0.31 0.17
N LYS A 48 -9.46 -0.23 -0.95
CA LYS A 48 -8.84 0.03 -2.26
C LYS A 48 -9.01 1.48 -2.70
N VAL A 49 -8.00 1.99 -3.40
CA VAL A 49 -7.99 3.35 -3.93
C VAL A 49 -7.84 3.37 -5.44
N HIS A 50 -8.42 4.38 -6.09
CA HIS A 50 -8.30 4.56 -7.52
C HIS A 50 -6.86 4.95 -7.90
N LYS A 51 -6.36 4.35 -8.98
CA LYS A 51 -5.09 4.76 -9.60
C LYS A 51 -5.38 5.63 -10.82
N PRO A 52 -5.10 6.95 -10.77
CA PRO A 52 -5.19 7.79 -11.94
C PRO A 52 -4.22 7.31 -13.03
N ARG A 53 -4.68 7.26 -14.28
CA ARG A 53 -3.78 7.03 -15.42
C ARG A 53 -2.85 8.23 -15.59
N SER A 54 -1.55 7.99 -15.76
CA SER A 54 -0.60 9.04 -16.09
C SER A 54 0.58 8.49 -16.86
N ASN A 55 0.97 9.19 -17.93
CA ASN A 55 2.13 8.84 -18.75
C ASN A 55 3.39 9.64 -18.35
N LYS A 56 3.29 10.51 -17.33
CA LYS A 56 4.39 11.36 -16.88
C LYS A 56 5.23 10.62 -15.83
N LEU A 57 6.51 10.38 -16.11
CA LEU A 57 7.44 9.74 -15.18
C LEU A 57 7.46 10.41 -13.78
N LYS A 58 7.48 11.75 -13.74
CA LYS A 58 7.42 12.51 -12.48
C LYS A 58 6.18 12.20 -11.64
N VAL A 59 5.05 11.89 -12.26
CA VAL A 59 3.81 11.52 -11.57
C VAL A 59 3.92 10.10 -11.02
N GLY A 60 4.45 9.17 -11.81
CA GLY A 60 4.70 7.79 -11.39
C GLY A 60 5.64 7.69 -10.18
N SER A 61 6.60 8.61 -10.05
CA SER A 61 7.52 8.65 -8.90
C SER A 61 6.90 9.21 -7.61
N ARG A 62 5.72 9.86 -7.66
CA ARG A 62 5.06 10.40 -6.45
C ARG A 62 4.55 9.26 -5.57
N PHE A 63 4.60 9.47 -4.26
CA PHE A 63 4.13 8.49 -3.28
C PHE A 63 2.70 8.04 -3.56
N SER A 64 1.78 9.00 -3.71
CA SER A 64 0.35 8.76 -3.97
C SER A 64 0.05 8.03 -5.28
N HIS A 65 1.01 7.93 -6.20
CA HIS A 65 0.84 7.16 -7.44
C HIS A 65 1.48 5.77 -7.34
N ARG A 66 2.74 5.69 -6.88
CA ARG A 66 3.51 4.43 -6.86
C ARG A 66 3.00 3.42 -5.85
N VAL A 67 2.43 3.89 -4.73
CA VAL A 67 1.96 3.01 -3.66
C VAL A 67 0.66 2.29 -4.04
N VAL A 68 -0.17 2.88 -4.91
CA VAL A 68 -1.53 2.41 -5.18
C VAL A 68 -1.57 0.97 -5.69
N ASN A 69 -0.70 0.61 -6.63
CA ASN A 69 -0.64 -0.75 -7.16
C ASN A 69 -0.29 -1.77 -6.06
N HIS A 70 0.72 -1.45 -5.27
CA HIS A 70 1.19 -2.33 -4.20
C HIS A 70 0.12 -2.46 -3.11
N TRP A 71 -0.52 -1.36 -2.73
CA TRP A 71 -1.59 -1.33 -1.75
C TRP A 71 -2.79 -2.16 -2.19
N ASN A 72 -3.30 -1.91 -3.41
CA ASN A 72 -4.47 -2.61 -3.95
C ASN A 72 -4.24 -4.10 -4.22
N ALA A 73 -2.98 -4.54 -4.30
CA ALA A 73 -2.60 -5.94 -4.45
C ALA A 73 -2.57 -6.69 -3.10
N LEU A 74 -2.57 -5.98 -1.97
CA LEU A 74 -2.59 -6.62 -0.67
C LEU A 74 -3.93 -7.32 -0.43
N PRO A 75 -3.91 -8.47 0.27
CA PRO A 75 -5.14 -9.16 0.60
C PRO A 75 -5.81 -8.53 1.84
N GLU A 76 -7.12 -8.75 1.99
CA GLU A 76 -7.91 -8.17 3.10
C GLU A 76 -7.29 -8.50 4.46
N GLN A 77 -6.84 -9.74 4.69
CA GLN A 77 -6.28 -10.16 5.97
C GLN A 77 -4.98 -9.43 6.38
N VAL A 78 -4.30 -8.79 5.43
CA VAL A 78 -3.13 -7.94 5.72
C VAL A 78 -3.60 -6.52 6.02
N VAL A 79 -4.60 -6.00 5.30
CA VAL A 79 -5.07 -4.60 5.39
C VAL A 79 -6.04 -4.35 6.56
N SER A 80 -6.76 -5.37 7.01
CA SER A 80 -7.78 -5.29 8.07
C SER A 80 -7.23 -5.47 9.49
N VAL A 81 -5.90 -5.55 9.65
CA VAL A 81 -5.27 -5.69 10.97
C VAL A 81 -5.42 -4.43 11.84
N PRO A 82 -5.46 -4.58 13.18
CA PRO A 82 -5.74 -3.45 14.08
C PRO A 82 -4.55 -2.54 14.35
N SER A 83 -3.31 -2.96 14.03
CA SER A 83 -2.10 -2.23 14.40
C SER A 83 -1.04 -2.18 13.31
N VAL A 84 -0.20 -1.14 13.34
CA VAL A 84 0.97 -0.99 12.46
C VAL A 84 1.96 -2.15 12.61
N ASN A 85 2.15 -2.68 13.84
CA ASN A 85 3.11 -3.75 14.06
C ASN A 85 2.62 -5.07 13.46
N THR A 86 1.34 -5.41 13.68
CA THR A 86 0.71 -6.57 13.05
C THR A 86 0.71 -6.44 11.52
N PHE A 87 0.52 -5.23 11.00
CA PHE A 87 0.62 -4.96 9.56
C PHE A 87 2.02 -5.25 9.02
N LYS A 88 3.08 -4.78 9.69
CA LYS A 88 4.47 -5.03 9.29
C LYS A 88 4.78 -6.53 9.23
N GLU A 89 4.38 -7.27 10.26
CA GLU A 89 4.60 -8.71 10.34
C GLU A 89 3.88 -9.47 9.22
N LYS A 90 2.58 -9.21 9.03
CA LYS A 90 1.80 -9.85 7.98
C LYS A 90 2.27 -9.49 6.58
N LEU A 91 2.70 -8.24 6.37
CA LEU A 91 3.27 -7.80 5.10
C LEU A 91 4.55 -8.59 4.76
N ASP A 92 5.45 -8.76 5.74
CA ASP A 92 6.69 -9.50 5.55
C ASP A 92 6.41 -11.00 5.29
N LEU A 93 5.43 -11.59 5.97
CA LEU A 93 5.00 -12.98 5.71
C LEU A 93 4.42 -13.14 4.30
N HIS A 94 3.56 -12.20 3.87
CA HIS A 94 2.95 -12.23 2.55
C HIS A 94 4.00 -12.18 1.43
N TRP A 95 5.00 -11.32 1.56
CA TRP A 95 6.08 -11.24 0.58
C TRP A 95 7.03 -12.43 0.59
N LYS A 96 7.30 -13.03 1.76
CA LYS A 96 8.06 -14.28 1.83
C LYS A 96 7.36 -15.41 1.06
N ALA A 97 6.04 -15.53 1.23
CA ALA A 97 5.25 -16.53 0.51
C ALA A 97 5.32 -16.33 -1.01
N MET A 98 5.24 -15.08 -1.50
CA MET A 98 5.35 -14.78 -2.94
C MET A 98 6.75 -14.97 -3.54
N CYS A 99 7.80 -15.11 -2.73
CA CYS A 99 9.16 -15.38 -3.21
C CYS A 99 9.54 -16.87 -3.17
N GLN A 100 8.63 -17.75 -2.73
CA GLN A 100 8.85 -19.21 -2.68
C GLN A 100 8.18 -19.96 -3.84
N ASP A 101 7.48 -19.25 -4.72
CA ASP A 101 6.97 -19.70 -6.02
C ASP A 101 7.85 -19.14 -7.16
#